data_AF-A0A645BWP5-F1
#
_entry.id   AF-A0A645BWP5-F1
#
_cell.length_a   1.000
_cell.length_b   1.000
_cell.length_c   1.000
_cell.angle_alpha   90.00
_cell.angle_beta   90.00
_cell.angle_gamma   90.00
#
_symmetry.space_group_name_H-M   'P 1'
#
loop_
_entity.id
_entity.type
_entity.pdbx_description
1 polymer ?
#
loop_
_entity_poly.entity_id
_entity_poly.type
_entity_poly.pdbx_seq_one_letter_code
_entity_poly.pdbx_strand_id
1 'polypeptide(L)'
;MVLSVEDIIEMREDTNEFGISGYQWFFNILENNYISKMNGTDRNTHILKDYDRKAQEFIIRQLLHINSDAAYELMKQMNISEPYVSDENEKYLIK
;
A
#
# COMPACT_ATOMS: atom_id res chain seq x y z
N MET A 1 -17.02 -4.67 4.66
CA MET A 1 -16.57 -5.25 3.38
C MET A 1 -15.06 -5.18 3.41
N VAL A 2 -14.36 -6.23 3.01
CA VAL A 2 -12.88 -6.27 2.99
C VAL A 2 -12.45 -5.94 1.56
N LEU A 3 -11.51 -5.00 1.40
CA LEU A 3 -11.03 -4.51 0.11
C LEU A 3 -9.98 -5.46 -0.50
N SER A 4 -10.05 -5.69 -1.81
CA SER A 4 -9.17 -6.57 -2.56
C SER A 4 -8.06 -5.81 -3.29
N VAL A 5 -7.22 -6.54 -4.04
CA VAL A 5 -6.20 -5.94 -4.91
C VAL A 5 -6.85 -5.15 -6.05
N GLU A 6 -7.95 -5.67 -6.60
CA GLU A 6 -8.72 -5.02 -7.65
C GLU A 6 -9.25 -3.66 -7.17
N ASP A 7 -9.79 -3.58 -5.95
CA ASP A 7 -10.23 -2.30 -5.35
C ASP A 7 -9.09 -1.27 -5.28
N ILE A 8 -7.85 -1.71 -5.00
CA ILE A 8 -6.67 -0.83 -4.99
C ILE A 8 -6.34 -0.37 -6.42
N ILE A 9 -6.35 -1.28 -7.39
CA ILE A 9 -6.03 -0.98 -8.79
C ILE A 9 -7.05 -0.01 -9.39
N GLU A 10 -8.33 -0.18 -9.07
CA GLU A 10 -9.42 0.69 -9.54
C GLU A 10 -9.26 2.15 -9.07
N MET A 11 -8.52 2.40 -7.98
CA MET A 11 -8.15 3.77 -7.55
C MET A 11 -7.34 4.54 -8.61
N ARG A 12 -6.78 3.85 -9.62
CA ARG A 12 -6.10 4.50 -10.75
C ARG A 12 -7.06 5.26 -11.66
N GLU A 13 -8.31 4.83 -11.73
CA GLU A 13 -9.31 5.42 -12.61
C GLU A 13 -9.84 6.75 -12.06
N ASP A 14 -9.76 6.94 -10.75
CA ASP A 14 -10.12 8.20 -10.08
C ASP A 14 -8.93 9.18 -10.11
N THR A 15 -8.84 9.95 -11.20
CA THR A 15 -7.81 10.96 -11.39
C THR A 15 -8.37 12.37 -11.21
N ASN A 16 -7.72 13.16 -10.35
CA ASN A 16 -8.12 14.54 -10.11
C ASN A 16 -7.70 15.50 -11.23
N GLU A 17 -8.09 16.77 -11.11
CA GLU A 17 -7.78 17.83 -12.10
C GLU A 17 -6.27 18.09 -12.33
N PHE A 18 -5.41 17.63 -11.41
CA PHE A 18 -3.96 17.76 -11.49
C PHE A 18 -3.28 16.51 -12.08
N GLY A 19 -4.06 15.51 -12.52
CA GLY A 19 -3.51 14.27 -13.08
C GLY A 19 -2.98 13.30 -12.02
N ILE A 20 -3.29 13.51 -10.74
CA ILE A 20 -2.91 12.60 -9.65
C ILE A 20 -4.04 11.58 -9.48
N SER A 21 -3.69 10.31 -9.63
CA SER A 21 -4.62 9.20 -9.40
C SER A 21 -4.81 8.91 -7.90
N GLY A 22 -5.98 8.40 -7.53
CA GLY A 22 -6.26 7.88 -6.18
C GLY A 22 -5.23 6.85 -5.73
N TYR A 23 -4.73 6.02 -6.66
CA TYR A 23 -3.63 5.08 -6.41
C TYR A 23 -2.36 5.79 -5.92
N GLN A 24 -1.89 6.81 -6.63
CA GLN A 24 -0.70 7.57 -6.22
C GLN A 24 -0.93 8.29 -4.89
N TRP A 25 -2.11 8.88 -4.71
CA TRP A 25 -2.47 9.56 -3.48
C TRP A 25 -2.47 8.61 -2.27
N PHE A 26 -3.00 7.40 -2.43
CA PHE A 26 -3.03 6.38 -1.40
C PHE A 26 -1.62 6.01 -0.91
N PHE A 27 -0.68 5.71 -1.82
CA PHE A 27 0.69 5.38 -1.44
C PHE A 27 1.44 6.58 -0.83
N ASN A 28 1.17 7.80 -1.31
CA ASN A 28 1.70 9.01 -0.68
C ASN A 28 1.20 9.18 0.76
N ILE A 29 -0.05 8.82 1.07
CA ILE A 29 -0.55 8.84 2.46
C ILE A 29 0.23 7.85 3.32
N LEU A 30 0.45 6.62 2.83
CA LEU A 30 1.17 5.60 3.58
C LEU A 30 2.62 6.02 3.87
N GLU A 31 3.29 6.58 2.87
CA GLU A 31 4.64 7.12 3.03
C GLU A 31 4.67 8.31 4.02
N ASN A 32 3.75 9.28 3.86
CA ASN A 32 3.67 10.44 4.74
C ASN A 32 3.35 10.06 6.19
N ASN A 33 2.50 9.07 6.41
CA ASN A 33 2.23 8.53 7.74
C ASN A 33 3.53 8.01 8.37
N TYR A 34 4.31 7.22 7.64
CA TYR A 34 5.60 6.71 8.12
C TYR A 34 6.59 7.85 8.46
N ILE A 35 6.75 8.83 7.56
CA ILE A 35 7.64 9.99 7.76
C ILE A 35 7.23 10.81 8.99
N SER A 36 5.92 10.92 9.24
CA SER A 36 5.33 11.51 10.44
C SER A 36 5.58 10.58 11.64
N LYS A 37 6.80 10.63 12.20
CA LYS A 37 7.38 9.72 13.22
C LYS A 37 6.52 9.38 14.46
N MET A 38 5.40 10.05 14.70
CA MET A 38 4.48 9.69 15.78
C MET A 38 3.39 8.76 15.24
N ASN A 39 3.45 7.48 15.62
CA ASN A 39 2.44 6.44 15.33
C ASN A 39 2.11 6.25 13.83
N GLY A 40 3.06 6.54 12.93
CA GLY A 40 2.90 6.41 11.49
C GLY A 40 2.58 4.99 11.06
N THR A 41 3.39 4.05 11.54
CA THR A 41 3.24 2.62 11.26
C THR A 41 1.94 2.06 11.83
N ASP A 42 1.53 2.47 13.03
CA ASP A 42 0.23 2.06 13.62
C ASP A 42 -0.96 2.55 12.78
N ARG A 43 -0.90 3.78 12.25
CA ARG A 43 -1.94 4.32 11.35
C ARG A 43 -2.02 3.50 10.06
N ASN A 44 -0.89 3.21 9.45
CA ASN A 44 -0.83 2.38 8.25
C ASN A 44 -1.37 0.97 8.54
N THR A 45 -0.96 0.34 9.64
CA THR A 45 -1.50 -0.95 10.07
C THR A 45 -3.02 -0.90 10.26
N HIS A 46 -3.56 0.21 10.80
CA HIS A 46 -5.02 0.38 10.93
C HIS A 46 -5.71 0.48 9.56
N ILE A 47 -5.17 1.27 8.63
CA ILE A 47 -5.69 1.37 7.25
C ILE A 47 -5.70 0.00 6.59
N LEU A 48 -4.62 -0.77 6.73
CA LEU A 48 -4.47 -2.06 6.08
C LEU A 48 -5.39 -3.15 6.65
N LYS A 49 -6.03 -2.95 7.82
CA LYS A 49 -7.00 -3.91 8.38
C LYS A 49 -8.26 -4.07 7.53
N ASP A 50 -8.60 -3.07 6.74
CA ASP A 50 -9.77 -3.12 5.87
C ASP A 50 -9.50 -3.88 4.57
N TYR A 51 -8.25 -4.30 4.33
CA TYR A 51 -7.82 -5.00 3.13
C TYR A 51 -7.61 -6.50 3.39
N ASP A 52 -7.87 -7.32 2.37
CA ASP A 52 -7.59 -8.74 2.44
C ASP A 52 -6.08 -9.01 2.46
N ARG A 53 -5.70 -10.25 2.74
CA ARG A 53 -4.29 -10.61 2.87
C ARG A 53 -3.48 -10.36 1.60
N LYS A 54 -4.05 -10.63 0.43
CA LYS A 54 -3.35 -10.43 -0.86
C LYS A 54 -3.17 -8.95 -1.15
N ALA A 55 -4.18 -8.15 -0.85
CA ALA A 55 -4.16 -6.70 -0.94
C ALA A 55 -3.10 -6.09 0.00
N GLN A 56 -3.02 -6.57 1.24
CA GLN A 56 -1.97 -6.16 2.18
C GLN A 56 -0.56 -6.46 1.64
N GLU A 57 -0.34 -7.67 1.11
CA GLU A 57 0.95 -8.06 0.53
C GLU A 57 1.28 -7.24 -0.73
N PHE A 58 0.28 -6.95 -1.57
CA PHE A 58 0.42 -6.05 -2.71
C PHE A 58 0.83 -4.64 -2.31
N ILE A 59 0.15 -4.05 -1.30
CA ILE A 59 0.47 -2.72 -0.77
C ILE A 59 1.91 -2.68 -0.25
N ILE A 60 2.30 -3.68 0.54
CA ILE A 60 3.67 -3.77 1.08
C ILE A 60 4.69 -3.91 -0.06
N ARG A 61 4.38 -4.70 -1.10
CA ARG A 61 5.27 -4.85 -2.25
C ARG A 61 5.45 -3.53 -3.01
N GLN A 62 4.38 -2.75 -3.18
CA GLN A 62 4.49 -1.41 -3.76
C GLN A 62 5.31 -0.47 -2.88
N LEU A 63 5.13 -0.52 -1.55
CA LEU A 63 5.93 0.27 -0.61
C LEU A 63 7.41 -0.13 -0.64
N LEU A 64 7.76 -1.40 -0.86
CA LEU A 64 9.16 -1.81 -1.04
C LEU A 64 9.83 -1.07 -2.22
N HIS A 65 9.07 -0.71 -3.27
CA HIS A 65 9.56 0.08 -4.39
C HIS A 65 9.64 1.58 -4.10
N ILE A 66 8.71 2.12 -3.29
CA ILE A 66 8.61 3.56 -3.01
C ILE A 66 9.50 3.96 -1.82
N ASN A 67 9.36 3.23 -0.71
CA ASN A 67 10.01 3.50 0.56
C ASN A 67 10.20 2.18 1.34
N SER A 68 11.36 1.56 1.16
CA SER A 68 11.67 0.25 1.74
C SER A 68 11.57 0.22 3.26
N ASP A 69 11.93 1.31 3.94
CA ASP A 69 11.91 1.35 5.40
C ASP A 69 10.48 1.32 5.94
N ALA A 70 9.58 2.09 5.32
CA ALA A 70 8.15 2.06 5.62
C ALA A 70 7.56 0.65 5.44
N ALA A 71 7.97 -0.03 4.36
CA ALA A 71 7.54 -1.40 4.08
C ALA A 71 8.04 -2.39 5.14
N TYR A 72 9.32 -2.32 5.52
CA TYR A 72 9.89 -3.22 6.52
C TYR A 72 9.26 -3.06 7.91
N GLU A 73 8.92 -1.83 8.31
CA GLU A 73 8.20 -1.62 9.56
C GLU A 73 6.78 -2.21 9.54
N LEU A 74 6.06 -2.02 8.43
CA LEU A 74 4.73 -2.61 8.23
C LEU A 74 4.79 -4.14 8.22
N MET A 75 5.75 -4.72 7.50
CA MET A 75 6.02 -6.16 7.49
C MET A 75 6.20 -6.71 8.91
N LYS A 76 6.99 -6.02 9.74
CA LYS A 76 7.21 -6.42 11.14
C LYS A 76 5.94 -6.33 11.98
N GLN A 77 5.17 -5.25 11.87
CA GLN A 77 3.94 -5.09 12.64
C GLN A 77 2.84 -6.07 12.24
N MET A 78 2.75 -6.39 10.96
CA MET A 78 1.70 -7.26 10.41
C MET A 78 2.13 -8.74 10.33
N ASN A 79 3.33 -9.07 10.81
CA ASN A 79 3.92 -10.41 10.75
C ASN A 79 3.94 -10.99 9.32
N ILE A 80 4.46 -10.20 8.38
CA ILE A 80 4.60 -10.53 6.95
C ILE A 80 6.08 -10.59 6.63
N SER A 81 6.64 -11.80 6.52
CA SER A 81 8.08 -11.97 6.25
C SER A 81 8.42 -11.85 4.77
N GLU A 82 7.52 -12.26 3.89
CA GLU A 82 7.74 -12.33 2.45
C GLU A 82 6.44 -11.99 1.72
N PRO A 83 6.20 -10.71 1.39
CA PRO A 83 4.98 -10.30 0.69
C PRO A 83 5.01 -10.87 -0.73
N TYR A 84 4.00 -11.67 -1.06
CA TYR A 84 3.84 -12.28 -2.38
C TYR A 84 2.87 -11.46 -3.24
N VAL A 85 3.22 -11.28 -4.51
CA VAL A 85 2.35 -10.70 -5.53
C VAL A 85 2.34 -11.66 -6.71
N SER A 86 1.15 -12.01 -7.20
CA SER A 86 1.01 -12.83 -8.40
C SER A 86 1.48 -12.09 -9.65
N ASP A 87 1.92 -12.83 -10.66
CA ASP A 87 2.35 -12.28 -11.96
C ASP A 87 1.26 -11.38 -12.58
N GLU A 88 -0.02 -11.75 -12.41
CA GLU A 88 -1.16 -10.95 -12.86
C GLU A 88 -1.20 -9.56 -12.24
N ASN A 89 -0.84 -9.45 -10.97
CA ASN A 89 -0.89 -8.20 -10.20
C ASN A 89 0.43 -7.41 -10.27
N GLU A 90 1.56 -8.08 -10.51
CA GLU A 90 2.88 -7.45 -10.56
C GLU A 90 2.97 -6.33 -11.62
N LYS A 91 2.24 -6.47 -12.73
CA LYS A 91 2.15 -5.46 -13.79
C LYS A 91 1.56 -4.11 -13.33
N TYR A 92 0.85 -4.09 -12.20
CA TYR A 92 0.25 -2.87 -11.63
C TYR A 92 1.16 -2.17 -10.63
N LEU A 93 2.31 -2.74 -10.25
CA LEU A 93 3.27 -2.04 -9.40
C LEU A 93 3.90 -0.88 -10.19
N ILE A 94 3.95 0.31 -9.57
CA ILE A 94 4.70 1.47 -10.06
C ILE A 94 6.18 1.16 -9.86
N LYS A 95 6.95 1.31 -10.95
CA LYS A 95 8.41 1.15 -10.99
C LYS A 95 9.12 2.50 -10.86
#